data_AF-A0A355ABJ3-F1
#
_entry.id   AF-A0A355ABJ3-F1
#
_cell.length_a   1.000
_cell.length_b   1.000
_cell.length_c   1.000
_cell.angle_alpha   90.00
_cell.angle_beta   90.00
_cell.angle_gamma   90.00
#
_symmetry.space_group_name_H-M   'P 1'
#
loop_
_entity.id
_entity.type
_entity.pdbx_description
1 polymer ?
#
loop_
_entity_poly.entity_id
_entity_poly.type
_entity_poly.pdbx_seq_one_letter_code
_entity_poly.pdbx_strand_id
1 'polypeptide(L)'
;MVYLMVGVDDGSKLDNDDMTTEHFVVIVGMGTDATGNFFLFYDNAVANNTIGTSPKNKLYCKCTDYKLQGVGDIANSYIQGSAKQKYTVTQIRETK
;
A
#
# COMPACT_ATOMS: atom_id res chain seq x y z
N MET A 1 4.32 -19.58 -6.10
CA MET A 1 4.50 -18.31 -5.37
C MET A 1 3.21 -17.53 -5.58
N VAL A 2 2.50 -17.17 -4.51
CA VAL A 2 1.23 -16.43 -4.62
C VAL A 2 1.56 -14.96 -4.48
N TYR A 3 1.13 -14.15 -5.45
CA TYR A 3 1.17 -12.69 -5.31
C TYR A 3 -0.16 -12.24 -4.70
N LEU A 4 -0.11 -11.19 -3.88
CA LEU A 4 -1.32 -10.63 -3.28
C LEU A 4 -1.48 -9.22 -3.81
N MET A 5 -2.58 -8.95 -4.51
CA MET A 5 -2.97 -7.60 -4.88
C MET A 5 -3.87 -7.06 -3.79
N VAL A 6 -3.60 -5.84 -3.33
CA VAL A 6 -4.39 -5.20 -2.27
C VAL A 6 -4.89 -3.85 -2.73
N GLY A 7 -6.17 -3.60 -2.48
CA GLY A 7 -6.77 -2.29 -2.67
C GLY A 7 -6.38 -1.38 -1.52
N VAL A 8 -6.01 -0.15 -1.83
CA VAL A 8 -5.59 0.85 -0.85
C VAL A 8 -6.44 2.11 -0.95
N ASP A 9 -6.66 2.74 0.21
CA ASP A 9 -7.27 4.05 0.35
C ASP A 9 -6.20 5.07 0.73
N ASP A 10 -6.07 6.07 -0.14
CA ASP A 10 -5.16 7.21 -0.04
C ASP A 10 -5.92 8.55 0.06
N GLY A 11 -7.25 8.49 0.12
CA GLY A 11 -8.14 9.64 0.14
C GLY A 11 -8.48 10.21 -1.23
N SER A 12 -8.08 9.54 -2.31
CA SER A 12 -8.58 9.83 -3.66
C SER A 12 -10.10 9.67 -3.73
N LYS A 13 -10.73 10.45 -4.61
CA LYS A 13 -12.15 10.33 -4.90
C LYS A 13 -12.43 8.95 -5.47
N LEU A 14 -13.36 8.22 -4.88
CA LEU A 14 -13.80 6.91 -5.34
C LEU A 14 -14.86 7.10 -6.43
N ASP A 15 -14.65 6.47 -7.56
CA ASP A 15 -15.49 6.50 -8.75
C ASP A 15 -15.84 5.07 -9.26
N ASN A 16 -15.45 4.04 -8.52
CA ASN A 16 -15.74 2.64 -8.78
C ASN A 16 -17.03 2.13 -8.09
N ASP A 17 -17.63 1.06 -8.62
CA ASP A 17 -18.95 0.57 -8.18
C ASP A 17 -19.04 0.17 -6.70
N ASP A 18 -17.94 -0.36 -6.14
CA ASP A 18 -17.91 -0.81 -4.74
C ASP A 18 -17.52 0.30 -3.74
N MET A 19 -17.09 1.47 -4.24
CA MET A 19 -16.69 2.63 -3.45
C MET A 19 -15.69 2.30 -2.33
N THR A 20 -14.75 1.38 -2.58
CA THR A 20 -13.76 0.97 -1.57
C THR A 20 -12.30 1.28 -1.92
N THR A 21 -11.94 1.41 -3.21
CA THR A 21 -10.57 1.67 -3.64
C THR A 21 -10.48 2.06 -5.12
N GLU A 22 -9.65 3.03 -5.44
CA GLU A 22 -9.26 3.38 -6.83
C GLU A 22 -7.83 2.97 -7.16
N HIS A 23 -7.07 2.48 -6.17
CA HIS A 23 -5.65 2.18 -6.35
C HIS A 23 -5.30 0.82 -5.76
N PHE A 24 -4.48 0.07 -6.50
CA PHE A 24 -4.03 -1.25 -6.08
C PHE A 24 -2.51 -1.27 -6.02
N VAL A 25 -1.99 -1.92 -4.99
CA VAL A 25 -0.55 -2.23 -4.87
C VAL A 25 -0.35 -3.73 -4.76
N VAL A 26 0.86 -4.20 -5.06
CA VAL A 26 1.20 -5.62 -5.00
C VAL A 26 2.06 -5.88 -3.77
N ILE A 27 1.65 -6.82 -2.91
CA ILE A 27 2.49 -7.28 -1.82
C ILE A 27 3.57 -8.20 -2.37
N VAL A 28 4.83 -7.88 -2.09
CA VAL A 28 6.01 -8.55 -2.63
C VAL A 28 6.87 -9.22 -1.56
N GLY A 29 6.56 -9.00 -0.29
CA GLY A 29 7.30 -9.59 0.82
C GLY A 29 6.73 -9.20 2.17
N MET A 30 7.35 -9.71 3.23
CA MET A 30 7.01 -9.41 4.61
C MET A 30 8.25 -9.41 5.48
N GLY A 31 8.18 -8.75 6.63
CA GLY A 31 9.26 -8.71 7.60
C GLY A 31 8.86 -8.06 8.91
N THR A 32 9.86 -7.85 9.75
CA THR A 32 9.71 -7.21 11.06
C THR A 32 10.88 -6.26 11.27
N ASP A 33 10.61 -5.09 11.82
CA ASP A 33 11.64 -4.17 12.32
C ASP A 33 11.22 -3.59 13.68
N ALA A 34 11.96 -2.60 14.17
CA ALA A 34 11.70 -1.97 15.47
C ALA A 34 10.30 -1.32 15.58
N THR A 35 9.66 -0.99 14.45
CA THR A 35 8.28 -0.46 14.40
C THR A 35 7.25 -1.58 14.52
N GLY A 36 7.59 -2.79 14.09
CA GLY A 36 6.73 -3.96 14.13
C GLY A 36 6.72 -4.76 12.84
N ASN A 37 5.71 -5.61 12.69
CA ASN A 37 5.51 -6.45 11.51
C ASN A 37 4.97 -5.63 10.34
N PHE A 38 5.49 -5.87 9.14
CA PHE A 38 5.11 -5.19 7.92
C PHE A 38 5.04 -6.10 6.70
N PHE A 39 4.28 -5.64 5.72
CA PHE A 39 4.32 -6.11 4.34
C PHE A 39 5.06 -5.11 3.46
N LEU A 40 5.90 -5.60 2.54
CA LEU A 40 6.47 -4.78 1.48
C LEU A 40 5.50 -4.72 0.31
N PHE A 41 5.32 -3.52 -0.26
CA PHE A 41 4.49 -3.32 -1.43
C PHE A 41 5.26 -2.71 -2.59
N TYR A 42 4.90 -3.12 -3.81
CA TYR A 42 5.22 -2.44 -5.05
C TYR A 42 4.09 -1.48 -5.42
N ASP A 43 4.43 -0.20 -5.60
CA ASP A 43 3.51 0.82 -6.08
C ASP A 43 3.71 1.05 -7.58
N ASN A 44 2.73 0.62 -8.37
CA ASN A 44 2.76 0.71 -9.84
C ASN A 44 2.39 2.10 -10.37
N ALA A 45 1.93 3.03 -9.52
CA ALA A 45 1.61 4.38 -9.95
C ALA A 45 2.86 5.28 -10.07
N VAL A 46 4.03 4.80 -9.62
CA VAL A 46 5.29 5.52 -9.72
C VAL A 46 6.12 4.98 -10.88
N ALA A 47 6.44 5.85 -11.85
CA ALA A 47 7.23 5.47 -13.02
C ALA A 47 8.69 5.06 -12.69
N ASN A 48 9.25 5.57 -11.60
CA ASN A 48 10.58 5.21 -11.15
C ASN A 48 10.54 3.91 -10.34
N ASN A 49 11.05 2.82 -10.93
CA ASN A 49 11.07 1.50 -10.31
C ASN A 49 11.74 1.48 -8.93
N THR A 50 12.84 2.20 -8.72
CA THR A 50 13.55 2.24 -7.43
C THR A 50 12.67 2.82 -6.33
N ILE A 51 11.80 3.77 -6.65
CA ILE A 51 10.85 4.36 -5.71
C ILE A 51 9.64 3.44 -5.52
N GLY A 52 9.08 2.92 -6.62
CA GLY A 52 7.94 1.99 -6.58
C GLY A 52 8.24 0.69 -5.84
N THR A 53 9.49 0.21 -5.88
CA THR A 53 9.96 -1.00 -5.17
C THR A 53 10.84 -0.67 -3.96
N SER A 54 10.77 0.56 -3.43
CA SER A 54 11.64 0.98 -2.34
C SER A 54 11.45 0.09 -1.11
N PRO A 55 12.52 -0.26 -0.37
CA PRO A 55 12.40 -0.98 0.90
C PRO A 55 11.66 -0.17 1.98
N LYS A 56 11.38 1.12 1.73
CA LYS A 56 10.54 1.97 2.59
C LYS A 56 9.04 1.80 2.31
N ASN A 57 8.65 1.14 1.22
CA ASN A 57 7.26 0.84 0.89
C ASN A 57 6.74 -0.28 1.79
N LYS A 58 6.42 0.09 3.03
CA LYS A 58 5.97 -0.81 4.09
C LYS A 58 4.55 -0.48 4.52
N LEU A 59 3.70 -1.51 4.60
CA LEU A 59 2.40 -1.49 5.26
C LEU A 59 2.54 -2.20 6.61
N TYR A 60 2.48 -1.46 7.71
CA TYR A 60 2.57 -1.99 9.08
C TYR A 60 1.21 -2.45 9.60
N CYS A 61 1.21 -3.51 10.40
CA CYS A 61 0.02 -3.90 11.17
C CYS A 61 -0.18 -2.97 12.37
N LYS A 62 -1.23 -2.14 12.30
CA LYS A 62 -1.80 -1.46 13.46
C LYS A 62 -2.91 -2.33 14.02
N CYS A 63 -2.50 -3.45 14.61
CA CYS A 63 -3.43 -4.53 14.95
C CYS A 63 -4.45 -4.13 16.02
N THR A 64 -4.15 -3.12 16.85
CA THR A 64 -5.10 -2.54 17.81
C THR A 64 -6.31 -1.91 17.12
N ASP A 65 -6.11 -1.38 15.91
CA ASP A 65 -7.12 -0.66 15.14
C ASP A 65 -7.65 -1.52 13.97
N TYR A 66 -7.22 -2.78 13.89
CA TYR A 66 -7.52 -3.71 12.80
C TYR A 66 -7.16 -3.16 11.41
N LYS A 67 -6.02 -2.47 11.29
CA LYS A 67 -5.61 -1.81 10.05
C LYS A 67 -4.21 -2.21 9.59
N LEU A 68 -4.02 -2.24 8.28
CA LEU A 68 -2.71 -2.24 7.63
C LEU A 68 -2.48 -0.86 7.00
N GLN A 69 -1.40 -0.17 7.39
CA GLN A 69 -1.14 1.21 6.94
C GLN A 69 0.33 1.49 6.66
N GLY A 70 0.59 2.38 5.71
CA GLY A 70 1.94 2.75 5.31
C GLY A 70 2.00 4.08 4.58
N VAL A 71 3.12 4.81 4.74
CA VAL A 71 3.36 6.09 4.05
C VAL A 71 4.24 5.95 2.82
N GLY A 72 4.87 4.79 2.61
CA GLY A 72 5.77 4.58 1.48
C GLY A 72 7.07 5.38 1.55
N ASP A 73 7.83 5.33 0.46
CA ASP A 73 8.97 6.21 0.25
C ASP A 73 8.53 7.68 0.13
N ILE A 74 9.28 8.61 0.71
CA ILE A 74 9.00 10.05 0.64
C ILE A 74 9.10 10.60 -0.79
N ALA A 75 9.84 9.91 -1.67
CA ALA A 75 9.93 10.27 -3.08
C ALA A 75 8.78 9.67 -3.93
N ASN A 76 7.90 8.84 -3.35
CA ASN A 76 6.73 8.31 -4.03
C ASN A 76 5.69 9.44 -4.19
N SER A 77 5.74 10.14 -5.32
CA SER A 77 4.87 11.29 -5.57
C SER A 77 3.38 10.96 -5.61
N TYR A 78 3.00 9.70 -5.87
CA TYR A 78 1.60 9.30 -5.91
C TYR A 78 1.02 9.28 -4.49
N ILE A 79 1.60 8.47 -3.60
CA ILE A 79 1.12 8.39 -2.21
C ILE A 79 1.29 9.75 -1.51
N GLN A 80 2.43 10.43 -1.71
CA GLN A 80 2.73 11.70 -1.06
C GLN A 80 1.91 12.87 -1.63
N GLY A 81 1.41 12.75 -2.86
CA GLY A 81 0.50 13.70 -3.47
C GLY A 81 -0.97 13.50 -3.09
N SER A 82 -1.30 12.37 -2.46
CA SER A 82 -2.67 12.03 -2.06
C SER A 82 -3.12 12.83 -0.82
N ALA A 83 -4.44 12.95 -0.63
CA ALA A 83 -5.00 13.69 0.49
C ALA A 83 -4.60 13.12 1.87
N LYS A 84 -4.38 11.80 1.97
CA LYS A 84 -4.02 11.15 3.24
C LYS A 84 -2.52 10.95 3.43
N GLN A 85 -1.71 11.08 2.36
CA GLN A 85 -0.26 10.85 2.35
C GLN A 85 0.14 9.48 2.93
N LYS A 86 -0.78 8.52 2.83
CA LYS A 86 -0.65 7.16 3.35
C LYS A 86 -1.67 6.26 2.69
N TYR A 87 -1.37 4.98 2.63
CA TYR A 87 -2.29 3.92 2.27
C TYR A 87 -2.86 3.26 3.51
N THR A 88 -4.15 2.99 3.47
CA THR A 88 -4.83 2.02 4.34
C THR A 88 -5.38 0.92 3.47
N VAL A 89 -5.07 -0.35 3.77
CA VAL A 89 -5.63 -1.46 2.99
C VAL A 89 -7.15 -1.53 3.20
N THR A 90 -7.89 -1.58 2.10
CA THR A 90 -9.36 -1.70 2.08
C THR A 90 -9.83 -3.02 1.48
N GLN A 91 -9.03 -3.64 0.61
CA GLN A 91 -9.36 -4.92 -0.01
C GLN A 91 -8.14 -5.84 -0.09
N ILE A 92 -8.38 -7.15 0.04
CA ILE A 92 -7.39 -8.19 -0.21
C ILE A 92 -7.89 -9.05 -1.37
N ARG A 93 -7.11 -9.15 -2.44
CA ARG A 93 -7.41 -9.95 -3.63
C ARG A 93 -6.32 -10.98 -3.85
N GLU A 94 -6.66 -12.25 -3.66
CA GLU A 94 -5.81 -13.36 -4.05
C GLU A 94 -5.71 -13.42 -5.57
N THR A 95 -4.49 -13.44 -6.11
CA THR A 95 -4.28 -13.63 -7.54
C THR A 95 -4.18 -15.13 -7.82
N LYS A 96 -4.97 -15.64 -8.78
CA LYS A 96 -4.91 -17.03 -9.25
C LYS A 96 -3.91 -17.20 -10.38
#